data_AF-A0A519EFH7-F1
#
_entry.id   AF-A0A519EFH7-F1
#
_cell.length_a   1.000
_cell.length_b   1.000
_cell.length_c   1.000
_cell.angle_alpha   90.00
_cell.angle_beta   90.00
_cell.angle_gamma   90.00
#
_symmetry.space_group_name_H-M   'P 1'
#
loop_
_entity.id
_entity.type
_entity.pdbx_description
1 polymer ?
#
loop_
_entity_poly.entity_id
_entity_poly.type
_entity_poly.pdbx_seq_one_letter_code
_entity_poly.pdbx_strand_id
1 'polypeptide(L)'
;MLQRIEFEEFHEDSAPAPEPAFLERGRPVWVYSKSQKPYLYRPWMNPCSPGQWPYDLQAPRGTEDYEDILEWFAQKHPHLLREDFWVVDRELARCAGDRQISVRVTQDPEEHYLGLQFTLFGYPPEPDYPCTEIEAFYALYESVPAVRRLWLVTSARPWPGCFEDRHLVT
;
A
#
# COMPACT_ATOMS: atom_id res chain seq x y z
N MET A 1 -36.63 3.43 63.73
CA MET A 1 -35.44 4.17 63.25
C MET A 1 -34.82 3.34 62.14
N LEU A 2 -35.01 3.76 60.89
CA LEU A 2 -34.42 3.10 59.71
C LEU A 2 -33.12 3.84 59.39
N GLN A 3 -32.00 3.14 59.52
CA GLN A 3 -30.69 3.67 59.15
C GLN A 3 -30.60 3.79 57.62
N ARG A 4 -30.22 4.98 57.20
CA ARG A 4 -30.00 5.43 55.83
C ARG A 4 -28.71 4.76 55.33
N ILE A 5 -28.83 3.91 54.31
CA ILE A 5 -27.66 3.35 53.61
C ILE A 5 -27.21 4.42 52.62
N GLU A 6 -26.10 5.07 52.92
CA GLU A 6 -25.39 5.94 51.99
C GLU A 6 -24.65 5.03 51.01
N PHE A 7 -24.98 5.13 49.73
CA PHE A 7 -24.17 4.55 48.67
C PHE A 7 -22.96 5.47 48.50
N GLU A 8 -21.81 5.09 49.03
CA GLU A 8 -20.54 5.66 48.59
C GLU A 8 -20.39 5.32 47.10
N GLU A 9 -20.40 6.36 46.26
CA GLU A 9 -19.89 6.28 44.90
C GLU A 9 -18.43 5.86 45.00
N PHE A 10 -18.17 4.58 44.69
CA PHE A 10 -16.83 4.10 44.44
C PHE A 10 -16.32 4.87 43.22
N HIS A 11 -15.60 5.97 43.46
CA HIS A 11 -14.65 6.48 42.49
C HIS A 11 -13.57 5.40 42.37
N GLU A 12 -13.78 4.45 41.47
CA GLU A 12 -12.64 3.81 40.83
C GLU A 12 -11.85 4.94 40.16
N ASP A 13 -10.80 5.40 40.85
CA ASP A 13 -9.58 5.88 40.19
C ASP A 13 -9.04 4.69 39.39
N SER A 14 -9.77 4.34 38.32
CA SER A 14 -9.28 3.53 37.24
C SER A 14 -8.18 4.38 36.63
N ALA A 15 -6.94 4.11 37.04
CA ALA A 15 -5.77 4.46 36.26
C ALA A 15 -6.13 4.14 34.80
N PRO A 16 -5.95 5.10 33.86
CA PRO A 16 -6.32 4.85 32.47
C PRO A 16 -5.70 3.52 32.08
N ALA A 17 -6.54 2.61 31.58
CA ALA A 17 -6.08 1.33 31.09
C ALA A 17 -4.85 1.59 30.21
N PRO A 18 -3.73 0.85 30.38
CA PRO A 18 -2.54 1.09 29.58
C PRO A 18 -2.98 1.08 28.13
N GLU A 19 -2.79 2.22 27.45
CA GLU A 19 -3.21 2.34 26.06
C GLU A 19 -2.60 1.15 25.32
N PRO A 20 -3.42 0.38 24.59
CA PRO A 20 -2.90 -0.77 23.88
C PRO A 20 -1.79 -0.30 22.95
N ALA A 21 -0.63 -0.97 23.02
CA ALA A 21 0.63 -0.56 22.40
C ALA A 21 0.58 -0.29 20.88
N PHE A 22 -0.55 -0.57 20.21
CA PHE A 22 -0.79 -0.19 18.82
C PHE A 22 -1.00 1.33 18.60
N LEU A 23 -1.21 2.11 19.66
CA LEU A 23 -1.37 3.58 19.59
C LEU A 23 -0.04 4.36 19.62
N GLU A 24 1.11 3.72 19.88
CA GLU A 24 2.45 4.29 19.62
C GLU A 24 2.79 4.33 18.13
N ARG A 25 1.84 4.87 17.36
CA ARG A 25 1.87 5.08 15.93
C ARG A 25 3.03 6.03 15.60
N GLY A 26 4.14 5.41 15.18
CA GLY A 26 5.52 5.92 15.27
C GLY A 26 5.77 7.29 14.65
N ARG A 27 6.75 8.02 15.20
CA ARG A 27 7.19 9.35 14.73
C ARG A 27 7.47 9.37 13.23
N PRO A 28 7.32 10.51 12.54
CA PRO A 28 7.70 10.61 11.14
C PRO A 28 9.16 10.20 10.92
N VAL A 29 9.43 9.43 9.87
CA VAL A 29 10.76 8.93 9.52
C VAL A 29 11.17 9.53 8.18
N TRP A 30 12.42 9.98 8.06
CA TRP A 30 12.96 10.40 6.77
C TRP A 30 13.41 9.17 5.97
N VAL A 31 12.85 9.01 4.76
CA VAL A 31 13.23 7.95 3.82
C VAL A 31 14.20 8.50 2.80
N TYR A 32 15.35 7.84 2.67
CA TYR A 32 16.39 8.17 1.71
C TYR A 32 16.43 7.05 0.67
N SER A 33 15.73 7.27 -0.44
CA SER A 33 15.73 6.37 -1.59
C SER A 33 16.92 6.69 -2.51
N LYS A 34 17.37 5.71 -3.31
CA LYS A 34 18.44 5.90 -4.29
C LYS A 34 17.97 6.70 -5.51
N SER A 35 16.69 6.55 -5.89
CA SER A 35 16.12 7.18 -7.09
C SER A 35 15.20 8.37 -6.81
N GLN A 36 14.87 8.65 -5.54
CA GLN A 36 13.98 9.74 -5.13
C GLN A 36 14.66 10.70 -4.17
N LYS A 37 14.24 11.97 -4.20
CA LYS A 37 14.63 12.93 -3.17
C LYS A 37 14.10 12.48 -1.81
N PRO A 38 14.82 12.74 -0.70
CA PRO A 38 14.38 12.33 0.62
C PRO A 38 12.97 12.84 0.94
N TYR A 39 12.12 11.99 1.51
CA TYR A 39 10.74 12.34 1.87
C TYR A 39 10.38 11.89 3.29
N LEU A 40 9.41 12.57 3.89
CA LEU A 40 8.95 12.32 5.26
C LEU A 40 7.82 11.28 5.28
N TYR A 41 8.11 10.11 5.82
CA TYR A 41 7.17 9.02 6.03
C TYR A 41 6.43 9.16 7.38
N ARG A 42 5.15 8.76 7.44
CA ARG A 42 4.27 8.87 8.62
C ARG A 42 3.62 7.49 8.90
N PRO A 43 4.21 6.67 9.79
CA PRO A 43 3.82 5.27 10.05
C PRO A 43 2.36 5.06 10.44
N TRP A 44 1.73 6.08 11.03
CA TRP A 44 0.34 6.02 11.47
C TRP A 44 -0.70 6.08 10.36
N MET A 45 -0.27 6.48 9.16
CA MET A 45 -1.08 6.47 7.94
C MET A 45 -0.88 5.20 7.10
N ASN A 46 0.14 4.38 7.40
CA ASN A 46 0.45 3.12 6.71
C ASN A 46 1.11 2.14 7.72
N PRO A 47 0.35 1.23 8.34
CA PRO A 47 0.78 0.49 9.54
C PRO A 47 1.67 -0.72 9.19
N CYS A 48 2.96 -0.51 8.89
CA CYS A 48 3.92 -1.62 8.73
C CYS A 48 5.27 -1.36 9.42
N SER A 49 5.96 -2.45 9.81
CA SER A 49 7.04 -2.45 10.81
C SER A 49 8.42 -2.03 10.24
N PRO A 50 9.21 -1.17 10.94
CA PRO A 50 10.38 -0.46 10.41
C PRO A 50 11.68 -1.28 10.18
N GLY A 51 11.63 -2.61 10.18
CA GLY A 51 12.82 -3.49 10.19
C GLY A 51 13.08 -4.31 8.92
N GLN A 52 12.19 -4.27 7.92
CA GLN A 52 12.32 -5.07 6.69
C GLN A 52 12.30 -4.14 5.48
N TRP A 53 13.46 -4.00 4.83
CA TRP A 53 13.57 -3.36 3.52
C TRP A 53 12.67 -4.07 2.50
N PRO A 54 11.87 -3.38 1.65
CA PRO A 54 11.47 -1.98 1.70
C PRO A 54 9.94 -1.82 1.82
N TYR A 55 9.44 -1.25 2.92
CA TYR A 55 8.08 -0.71 2.96
C TYR A 55 8.13 0.82 2.78
N ASP A 56 7.08 1.37 2.15
CA ASP A 56 6.89 2.78 1.70
C ASP A 56 7.64 3.23 0.46
N LEU A 57 8.39 2.33 -0.16
CA LEU A 57 8.89 2.52 -1.51
C LEU A 57 7.73 2.29 -2.47
N GLN A 58 7.03 3.38 -2.77
CA GLN A 58 6.32 3.51 -4.02
C GLN A 58 7.31 4.12 -5.01
N ALA A 59 7.59 3.45 -6.11
CA ALA A 59 8.51 3.94 -7.12
C ALA A 59 7.80 4.09 -8.46
N PRO A 60 8.11 5.14 -9.25
CA PRO A 60 7.55 5.28 -10.58
C PRO A 60 8.24 4.32 -11.54
N ARG A 61 7.49 3.79 -12.50
CA ARG A 61 8.00 2.88 -13.52
C ARG A 61 9.15 3.53 -14.30
N GLY A 62 10.23 2.78 -14.51
CA GLY A 62 11.44 3.26 -15.19
C GLY A 62 12.53 3.78 -14.27
N THR A 63 12.36 3.69 -12.94
CA THR A 63 13.44 3.92 -11.97
C THR A 63 14.04 2.61 -11.46
N GLU A 64 15.28 2.66 -10.97
CA GLU A 64 15.96 1.53 -10.33
C GLU A 64 15.14 0.99 -9.14
N ASP A 65 14.55 1.87 -8.33
CA ASP A 65 13.72 1.47 -7.19
C ASP A 65 12.47 0.67 -7.61
N TYR A 66 11.90 0.93 -8.80
CA TYR A 66 10.77 0.16 -9.33
C TYR A 66 11.15 -1.29 -9.58
N GLU A 67 12.32 -1.50 -10.19
CA GLU A 67 12.84 -2.84 -10.47
C GLU A 67 13.23 -3.55 -9.17
N ASP A 68 13.86 -2.85 -8.22
CA ASP A 68 14.22 -3.38 -6.90
C ASP A 68 12.99 -3.85 -6.10
N ILE A 69 11.86 -3.12 -6.17
CA ILE A 69 10.62 -3.52 -5.49
C ILE A 69 10.07 -4.82 -6.09
N LEU A 70 10.01 -4.92 -7.42
CA LEU A 70 9.50 -6.11 -8.11
C LEU A 70 10.38 -7.33 -7.84
N GLU A 71 11.70 -7.13 -7.87
CA GLU A 71 12.68 -8.15 -7.57
C GLU A 71 12.56 -8.66 -6.12
N TRP A 72 12.49 -7.73 -5.17
CA TRP A 72 12.31 -8.06 -3.76
C TRP A 72 11.00 -8.82 -3.53
N PHE A 73 9.90 -8.38 -4.15
CA PHE A 73 8.60 -9.03 -3.99
C PHE A 73 8.61 -10.45 -4.55
N ALA A 74 9.25 -10.66 -5.71
CA ALA A 74 9.45 -11.98 -6.28
C ALA A 74 10.28 -12.90 -5.36
N GLN A 75 11.32 -12.37 -4.71
CA GLN A 75 12.12 -13.13 -3.73
C GLN A 75 11.32 -13.55 -2.49
N LYS A 76 10.33 -12.75 -2.07
CA LYS A 76 9.41 -13.10 -0.98
C LYS A 76 8.37 -14.15 -1.36
N HIS A 77 8.16 -14.38 -2.66
CA HIS A 77 7.19 -15.33 -3.19
C HIS A 77 7.86 -16.37 -4.09
N PRO A 78 8.74 -17.25 -3.55
CA PRO A 78 9.51 -18.20 -4.35
C PRO A 78 8.66 -19.27 -5.06
N HIS A 79 7.39 -19.39 -4.69
CA HIS A 79 6.42 -20.27 -5.35
C HIS A 79 5.81 -19.66 -6.63
N LEU A 80 6.06 -18.38 -6.89
CA LEU A 80 5.62 -17.66 -8.09
C LEU A 80 6.78 -17.55 -9.09
N LEU A 81 6.44 -17.46 -10.38
CA LEU A 81 7.44 -17.30 -11.41
C LEU A 81 7.89 -15.84 -11.46
N ARG A 82 9.19 -15.60 -11.26
CA ARG A 82 9.79 -14.26 -11.32
C ARG A 82 9.49 -13.54 -12.64
N GLU A 83 9.49 -14.26 -13.75
CA GLU A 83 9.17 -13.75 -15.08
C GLU A 83 7.73 -13.24 -15.23
N ASP A 84 6.78 -13.76 -14.43
CA ASP A 84 5.38 -13.32 -14.49
C ASP A 84 5.22 -11.87 -14.05
N PHE A 85 6.04 -11.38 -13.11
CA PHE A 85 5.99 -10.00 -12.66
C PHE A 85 6.32 -9.03 -13.79
N TRP A 86 7.28 -9.40 -14.66
CA TRP A 86 7.64 -8.60 -15.83
C TRP A 86 6.62 -8.68 -16.95
N VAL A 87 5.96 -9.84 -17.12
CA VAL A 87 4.82 -9.96 -18.04
C VAL A 87 3.67 -9.08 -17.57
N VAL A 88 3.36 -9.09 -16.27
CA VAL A 88 2.33 -8.24 -15.67
C VAL A 88 2.66 -6.76 -15.83
N ASP A 89 3.89 -6.33 -15.53
CA ASP A 89 4.34 -4.94 -15.77
C ASP A 89 4.12 -4.52 -17.23
N ARG A 90 4.54 -5.36 -18.18
CA ARG A 90 4.41 -5.07 -19.61
C ARG A 90 2.96 -4.95 -20.05
N GLU A 91 2.11 -5.89 -19.64
CA GLU A 91 0.70 -5.85 -20.00
C GLU A 91 -0.03 -4.68 -19.35
N LEU A 92 0.30 -4.35 -18.10
CA LEU A 92 -0.23 -3.17 -17.43
C LEU A 92 0.20 -1.89 -18.15
N ALA A 93 1.48 -1.76 -18.52
CA ALA A 93 1.99 -0.63 -19.28
C ALA A 93 1.28 -0.48 -20.64
N ARG A 94 0.99 -1.61 -21.32
CA ARG A 94 0.22 -1.60 -22.57
C ARG A 94 -1.21 -1.08 -22.37
N CYS A 95 -1.87 -1.46 -21.27
CA CYS A 95 -3.22 -1.00 -20.95
C CYS A 95 -3.25 0.45 -20.45
N ALA A 96 -2.21 0.90 -19.75
CA ALA A 96 -2.14 2.23 -19.14
C ALA A 96 -1.97 3.37 -20.16
N GLY A 97 -1.52 3.08 -21.38
CA GLY A 97 -1.21 4.11 -22.38
C GLY A 97 -0.11 5.05 -21.89
N ASP A 98 -0.38 6.36 -21.94
CA ASP A 98 0.59 7.40 -21.52
C ASP A 98 0.55 7.71 -20.01
N ARG A 99 -0.20 6.95 -19.21
CA ARG A 99 -0.32 7.19 -17.77
C ARG A 99 0.96 6.84 -17.03
N GLN A 100 1.27 7.63 -16.00
CA GLN A 100 2.32 7.27 -15.05
C GLN A 100 1.88 6.05 -14.24
N ILE A 101 2.81 5.13 -14.06
CA ILE A 101 2.63 3.92 -13.25
C ILE A 101 3.62 3.99 -12.10
N SER A 102 3.20 3.53 -10.94
CA SER A 102 4.12 3.23 -9.85
C SER A 102 3.82 1.85 -9.28
N VAL A 103 4.80 1.25 -8.61
CA VAL A 103 4.62 0.04 -7.82
C VAL A 103 4.88 0.32 -6.36
N ARG A 104 4.13 -0.30 -5.46
CA ARG A 104 4.41 -0.39 -4.02
C ARG A 104 4.11 -1.78 -3.50
N VAL A 105 4.74 -2.12 -2.39
CA VAL A 105 4.35 -3.28 -1.58
C VAL A 105 3.28 -2.83 -0.58
N THR A 106 2.17 -3.57 -0.52
CA THR A 106 1.13 -3.42 0.50
C THR A 106 1.20 -4.61 1.44
N GLN A 107 1.23 -4.36 2.76
CA GLN A 107 1.17 -5.43 3.75
C GLN A 107 -0.12 -5.27 4.57
N ASP A 108 -0.87 -6.35 4.66
CA ASP A 108 -1.97 -6.48 5.62
C ASP A 108 -1.40 -7.13 6.90
N PRO A 109 -1.33 -6.39 8.03
CA PRO A 109 -0.79 -6.93 9.25
C PRO A 109 -1.71 -7.97 9.92
N GLU A 110 -3.02 -7.95 9.66
CA GLU A 110 -3.99 -8.88 10.24
C GLU A 110 -4.01 -10.20 9.47
N GLU A 111 -3.95 -10.12 8.14
CA GLU A 111 -3.97 -11.31 7.27
C GLU A 111 -2.58 -11.89 6.99
N HIS A 112 -1.53 -11.26 7.52
CA HIS A 112 -0.12 -11.55 7.18
C HIS A 112 0.14 -11.59 5.67
N TYR A 113 -0.67 -10.84 4.91
CA TYR A 113 -0.67 -10.86 3.46
C TYR A 113 0.30 -9.81 2.93
N LEU A 114 1.03 -10.18 1.87
CA LEU A 114 1.96 -9.31 1.17
C LEU A 114 1.51 -9.19 -0.29
N GLY A 115 1.04 -8.00 -0.65
CA GLY A 115 0.55 -7.67 -1.98
C GLY A 115 1.45 -6.68 -2.70
N LEU A 116 1.43 -6.73 -4.02
CA LEU A 116 2.11 -5.80 -4.90
C LEU A 116 1.05 -4.95 -5.59
N GLN A 117 1.02 -3.65 -5.27
CA GLN A 117 0.06 -2.74 -5.86
C GLN A 117 0.73 -1.89 -6.93
N PHE A 118 0.17 -1.96 -8.13
CA PHE A 118 0.41 -0.99 -9.18
C PHE A 118 -0.62 0.13 -9.09
N THR A 119 -0.16 1.38 -9.24
CA THR A 119 -1.00 2.56 -9.22
C THR A 119 -0.85 3.29 -10.55
N LEU A 120 -1.96 3.53 -11.23
CA LEU A 120 -2.03 4.34 -12.45
C LEU A 120 -2.50 5.74 -12.08
N PHE A 121 -1.73 6.75 -12.50
CA PHE A 121 -1.97 8.16 -12.19
C PHE A 121 -2.65 8.91 -13.35
N GLY A 122 -3.00 10.16 -13.11
CA GLY A 122 -3.60 11.06 -14.10
C GLY A 122 -5.12 10.91 -14.23
N TYR A 123 -5.78 10.37 -13.20
CA TYR A 123 -7.24 10.38 -13.13
C TYR A 123 -7.76 11.69 -12.52
N PRO A 124 -9.02 12.07 -12.77
CA PRO A 124 -9.66 13.14 -12.01
C PRO A 124 -9.88 12.71 -10.55
N PRO A 125 -9.98 13.65 -9.58
CA PRO A 125 -10.17 13.37 -8.15
C PRO A 125 -11.38 12.50 -7.82
N GLU A 126 -12.45 12.70 -8.57
CA GLU A 126 -13.63 11.86 -8.59
C GLU A 126 -13.66 11.18 -9.96
N PRO A 127 -12.98 10.02 -10.11
CA PRO A 127 -13.08 9.28 -11.34
C PRO A 127 -14.51 8.77 -11.46
N ASP A 128 -15.24 9.30 -12.45
CA ASP A 128 -16.46 8.66 -12.92
C ASP A 128 -16.10 7.22 -13.29
N TYR A 129 -16.64 6.27 -12.53
CA TYR A 129 -16.42 4.86 -12.80
C TYR A 129 -17.06 4.53 -14.16
N PRO A 130 -16.37 3.82 -15.07
CA PRO A 130 -15.11 3.09 -14.87
C PRO A 130 -13.82 3.71 -15.43
N CYS A 131 -12.68 3.35 -14.81
CA CYS A 131 -11.33 3.60 -15.32
C CYS A 131 -10.96 2.57 -16.40
N THR A 132 -11.18 2.92 -17.67
CA THR A 132 -11.06 2.01 -18.83
C THR A 132 -9.75 1.21 -18.91
N GLU A 133 -8.64 1.80 -18.51
CA GLU A 133 -7.31 1.19 -18.55
C GLU A 133 -7.15 0.08 -17.51
N ILE A 134 -7.78 0.24 -16.36
CA ILE A 134 -7.80 -0.76 -15.28
C ILE A 134 -8.72 -1.91 -15.66
N GLU A 135 -9.89 -1.63 -16.23
CA GLU A 135 -10.78 -2.66 -16.75
C GLU A 135 -10.11 -3.47 -17.88
N ALA A 136 -9.42 -2.78 -18.80
CA ALA A 136 -8.68 -3.43 -19.87
C ALA A 136 -7.58 -4.35 -19.33
N PHE A 137 -6.89 -3.95 -18.25
CA PHE A 137 -5.91 -4.81 -17.59
C PHE A 137 -6.57 -6.03 -16.91
N TYR A 138 -7.67 -5.84 -16.20
CA TYR A 138 -8.38 -6.94 -15.54
C TYR A 138 -9.02 -7.92 -16.51
N ALA A 139 -9.43 -7.47 -17.71
CA ALA A 139 -9.91 -8.34 -18.77
C ALA A 139 -8.83 -9.34 -19.26
N LEU A 140 -7.55 -9.09 -18.98
CA LEU A 140 -6.46 -9.99 -19.33
C LEU A 140 -6.41 -11.25 -18.45
N TYR A 141 -7.16 -11.30 -17.34
CA TYR A 141 -7.19 -12.46 -16.44
C TYR A 141 -7.42 -13.78 -17.17
N GLU A 142 -8.33 -13.80 -18.14
CA GLU A 142 -8.68 -15.03 -18.89
C GLU A 142 -7.66 -15.39 -19.99
N SER A 143 -6.86 -14.42 -20.46
CA SER A 143 -6.04 -14.57 -21.66
C SER A 143 -4.52 -14.55 -21.40
N VAL A 144 -4.08 -14.00 -20.28
CA VAL A 144 -2.66 -13.87 -19.92
C VAL A 144 -2.37 -14.70 -18.67
N PRO A 145 -1.70 -15.87 -18.81
CA PRO A 145 -1.44 -16.77 -17.68
C PRO A 145 -0.71 -16.13 -16.49
N ALA A 146 0.21 -15.19 -16.76
CA ALA A 146 0.93 -14.46 -15.72
C ALA A 146 -0.01 -13.60 -14.86
N VAL A 147 -0.94 -12.86 -15.49
CA VAL A 147 -1.96 -12.05 -14.79
C VAL A 147 -2.82 -12.94 -13.91
N ARG A 148 -3.27 -14.09 -14.43
CA ARG A 148 -4.05 -15.06 -13.67
C ARG A 148 -3.29 -15.62 -12.46
N ARG A 149 -2.03 -16.01 -12.64
CA ARG A 149 -1.21 -16.59 -11.55
C ARG A 149 -0.92 -15.57 -10.45
N LEU A 150 -0.71 -14.31 -10.83
CA LEU A 150 -0.40 -13.23 -9.91
C LEU A 150 -1.63 -12.49 -9.37
N TRP A 151 -2.84 -12.87 -9.78
CA TRP A 151 -4.09 -12.16 -9.44
C TRP A 151 -4.33 -11.98 -7.94
N LEU A 152 -3.96 -12.98 -7.13
CA LEU A 152 -4.17 -12.92 -5.68
C LEU A 152 -3.11 -12.11 -4.94
N VAL A 153 -1.99 -11.79 -5.59
CA VAL A 153 -0.86 -11.09 -4.98
C VAL A 153 -0.55 -9.74 -5.64
N THR A 154 -1.22 -9.42 -6.74
CA THR A 154 -1.07 -8.14 -7.44
C THR A 154 -2.41 -7.42 -7.57
N SER A 155 -2.38 -6.10 -7.57
CA SER A 155 -3.58 -5.28 -7.84
C SER A 155 -3.22 -4.03 -8.62
N ALA A 156 -4.17 -3.51 -9.40
CA ALA A 156 -4.04 -2.24 -10.11
C ALA A 156 -5.09 -1.24 -9.60
N ARG A 157 -4.67 -0.02 -9.23
CA ARG A 157 -5.56 1.01 -8.71
C ARG A 157 -5.42 2.34 -9.43
N PRO A 158 -6.50 3.10 -9.61
CA PRO A 158 -6.43 4.45 -10.15
C PRO A 158 -6.04 5.43 -9.03
N TRP A 159 -5.37 6.51 -9.39
CA TRP A 159 -5.06 7.60 -8.49
C TRP A 159 -5.12 8.96 -9.20
N PRO A 160 -5.66 10.00 -8.55
CA PRO A 160 -5.75 11.32 -9.16
C PRO A 160 -4.43 12.09 -9.15
N GLY A 161 -4.23 12.95 -10.14
CA GLY A 161 -3.00 13.76 -10.23
C GLY A 161 -1.76 12.95 -10.60
N CYS A 162 -0.57 13.49 -10.35
CA CYS A 162 0.72 12.91 -10.73
C CYS A 162 1.40 12.20 -9.55
N PHE A 163 2.30 11.25 -9.83
CA PHE A 163 3.02 10.49 -8.79
C PHE A 163 3.77 11.39 -7.78
N GLU A 164 4.30 12.52 -8.24
CA GLU A 164 5.04 13.49 -7.41
C GLU A 164 4.13 14.53 -6.73
N ASP A 165 2.86 14.60 -7.12
CA ASP A 165 1.89 15.55 -6.56
C ASP A 165 1.22 14.97 -5.31
N ARG A 166 2.02 14.77 -4.25
CA ARG A 166 1.53 14.28 -2.95
C ARG A 166 0.77 15.35 -2.15
N HIS A 167 0.54 16.54 -2.74
CA HIS A 167 -0.11 17.67 -2.08
C HIS A 167 -1.64 17.60 -2.04
N LEU A 168 -2.25 16.66 -2.78
CA LEU A 168 -3.70 16.45 -2.80
C LEU A 168 -4.22 15.56 -1.65
N VAL A 169 -3.33 15.06 -0.78
CA VAL A 169 -3.71 14.31 0.43
C VAL A 169 -3.78 15.29 1.61
N THR A 170 -4.86 16.07 1.67
CA THR A 170 -5.24 16.88 2.84
C THR A 170 -6.57 16.43 3.40
#